data_AF-A0A7W0RB81-F1
#
_entry.id   AF-A0A7W0RB81-F1
#
_cell.length_a   1.000
_cell.length_b   1.000
_cell.length_c   1.000
_cell.angle_alpha   90.00
_cell.angle_beta   90.00
_cell.angle_gamma   90.00
#
_symmetry.space_group_name_H-M   'P 1'
#
loop_
_entity.id
_entity.type
_entity.pdbx_description
1 polymer ?
#
loop_
_entity_poly.entity_id
_entity_poly.type
_entity_poly.pdbx_seq_one_letter_code
_entity_poly.pdbx_strand_id
1 'polypeptide(L)'
;MLKGETFRRFVGAVGRRPLVAIGAVAVLAVGGTALALQLEASAATDTLVSSSSDTFRATERFKKDFGDEAVVILVKGNLQKTVLTEDLGRLIRLEGCLSGNVPKEGLRRLPAGCRELARLKPARVVFGPGTFINTAAGQITDEFLRRRNATAGQAARAAASARR
;
A
#
# COMPACT_ATOMS: atom_id res chain seq x y z
N MET A 1 -3.64 23.68 -54.07
CA MET A 1 -2.57 22.83 -54.64
C MET A 1 -1.22 23.55 -54.56
N LEU A 2 -0.66 23.71 -53.35
CA LEU A 2 0.61 24.42 -53.07
C LEU A 2 1.68 23.49 -52.46
N LYS A 3 1.69 22.22 -52.87
CA LYS A 3 2.50 21.16 -52.21
C LYS A 3 3.82 20.82 -52.91
N GLY A 4 3.96 21.08 -54.21
CA GLY A 4 5.16 20.68 -54.96
C GLY A 4 6.36 21.60 -54.77
N GLU A 5 6.14 22.91 -54.85
CA GLU A 5 7.22 23.91 -54.83
C GLU A 5 7.81 24.13 -53.43
N THR A 6 6.97 24.09 -52.41
CA THR A 6 7.34 24.16 -50.99
C THR A 6 8.17 22.95 -50.57
N PHE A 7 7.74 21.75 -50.97
CA PHE A 7 8.48 20.51 -50.71
C PHE A 7 9.85 20.52 -51.42
N ARG A 8 9.89 20.96 -52.68
CA ARG A 8 11.14 21.05 -53.46
C ARG A 8 12.11 22.07 -52.88
N ARG A 9 11.62 23.21 -52.36
CA ARG A 9 12.43 24.18 -51.60
C ARG A 9 12.97 23.58 -50.29
N PHE A 10 12.16 22.80 -49.57
CA PHE A 10 12.58 22.15 -48.33
C PHE A 10 13.69 21.12 -48.58
N VAL A 11 13.50 20.25 -49.57
CA VAL A 11 14.51 19.26 -49.98
C VAL A 11 15.80 19.94 -50.48
N GLY A 12 15.67 21.02 -51.26
CA GLY A 12 16.81 21.82 -51.70
C GLY A 12 17.56 22.52 -50.56
N ALA A 13 16.86 22.98 -49.52
CA ALA A 13 17.47 23.58 -48.34
C ALA A 13 18.21 22.53 -47.48
N VAL A 14 17.62 21.33 -47.32
CA VAL A 14 18.24 20.20 -46.62
C VAL A 14 19.50 19.71 -47.37
N GLY A 15 19.44 19.62 -48.70
CA GLY A 15 20.58 19.22 -49.54
C GLY A 15 21.75 20.22 -49.55
N ARG A 16 21.49 21.52 -49.29
CA ARG A 16 22.55 22.55 -49.22
C ARG A 16 23.35 22.52 -47.93
N ARG A 17 22.82 21.94 -46.84
CA ARG A 17 23.49 21.85 -45.53
C ARG A 17 23.19 20.49 -44.86
N PRO A 18 23.66 19.38 -45.45
CA PRO A 18 23.30 18.03 -45.00
C PRO A 18 23.74 17.76 -43.55
N LEU A 19 24.90 18.30 -43.14
CA LEU A 19 25.42 18.13 -41.78
C LEU A 19 24.53 18.79 -40.71
N VAL A 20 23.87 19.92 -41.03
CA VAL A 20 22.97 20.60 -40.09
C VAL A 20 21.69 19.80 -39.89
N ALA A 21 21.13 19.24 -40.98
CA ALA A 21 19.94 18.39 -40.90
C ALA A 21 20.23 17.08 -40.15
N ILE A 22 21.35 16.42 -40.44
CA ILE A 22 21.78 15.21 -39.71
C ILE A 22 22.01 15.53 -38.23
N GLY A 23 22.69 16.65 -37.92
CA GLY A 23 22.90 17.09 -36.55
C GLY A 23 21.60 17.35 -35.79
N ALA A 24 20.63 18.01 -36.42
CA ALA A 24 19.32 18.27 -35.82
C ALA A 24 18.55 16.97 -35.52
N VAL A 25 18.55 16.01 -36.45
CA VAL A 25 17.92 14.70 -36.25
C VAL A 25 18.65 13.91 -35.17
N ALA A 26 19.98 13.94 -35.15
CA ALA A 26 20.77 13.26 -34.12
C ALA A 26 20.48 13.83 -32.72
N VAL A 27 20.38 15.15 -32.58
CA VAL A 27 20.01 15.80 -31.31
C VAL A 27 18.60 15.41 -30.88
N LEU A 28 17.62 15.43 -31.79
CA LEU A 28 16.25 15.01 -31.48
C LEU A 28 16.17 13.53 -31.11
N ALA A 29 16.92 12.66 -31.79
CA ALA A 29 16.96 11.24 -31.50
C ALA A 29 17.60 10.98 -30.12
N VAL A 30 18.75 11.59 -29.82
CA VAL A 30 19.41 11.47 -28.52
C VAL A 30 18.53 12.03 -27.41
N GLY A 31 17.91 13.20 -27.62
CA GLY A 31 16.96 13.80 -26.68
C GLY A 31 15.74 12.91 -26.41
N GLY A 32 15.14 12.34 -27.47
CA GLY A 32 14.04 11.40 -27.35
C GLY A 32 14.44 10.12 -26.62
N THR A 33 15.65 9.61 -26.86
CA THR A 33 16.17 8.43 -26.15
C THR A 33 16.41 8.73 -24.67
N ALA A 34 17.00 9.89 -24.35
CA ALA A 34 17.23 10.31 -22.97
C ALA A 34 15.91 10.49 -22.20
N LEU A 35 14.89 11.07 -22.83
CA LEU A 35 13.56 11.21 -22.26
C LEU A 35 12.84 9.86 -22.14
N ALA A 36 13.01 8.95 -23.11
CA ALA A 36 12.47 7.60 -23.05
C ALA A 36 13.08 6.77 -21.90
N LEU A 37 14.34 7.01 -21.55
CA LEU A 37 14.97 6.38 -20.38
C LEU A 37 14.40 6.89 -19.05
N GLN A 38 13.68 8.02 -19.04
CA GLN A 38 12.97 8.55 -17.87
C GLN A 38 11.51 8.10 -17.80
N LEU A 39 11.00 7.38 -18.80
CA LEU A 39 9.65 6.84 -18.71
C LEU A 39 9.64 5.66 -17.73
N GLU A 40 8.99 5.87 -16.59
CA GLU A 40 8.64 4.79 -15.68
C GLU A 40 7.58 3.90 -16.34
N ALA A 41 7.78 2.58 -16.27
CA ALA A 41 6.80 1.62 -16.77
C ALA A 41 5.52 1.72 -15.94
N SER A 42 4.54 2.48 -16.43
CA SER A 42 3.26 2.64 -15.77
C SER A 42 2.30 1.53 -16.18
N ALA A 43 2.00 0.61 -15.26
CA ALA A 43 0.90 -0.35 -15.37
C ALA A 43 -0.44 0.27 -14.91
N ALA A 44 -0.52 1.60 -14.85
CA ALA A 44 -1.69 2.29 -14.32
C ALA A 44 -2.87 2.22 -15.31
N THR A 45 -4.04 1.94 -14.75
CA THR A 45 -5.32 1.77 -15.45
C THR A 45 -5.86 3.06 -16.10
N ASP A 46 -5.25 4.21 -15.81
CA ASP A 46 -5.54 5.53 -16.41
C ASP A 46 -5.20 5.59 -17.92
N THR A 47 -4.33 4.69 -18.39
CA THR A 47 -4.02 4.51 -19.80
C THR A 47 -5.08 3.72 -20.58
N LEU A 48 -5.92 2.96 -19.87
CA LEU A 48 -6.92 2.05 -20.47
C LEU A 48 -8.35 2.57 -20.38
N VAL A 49 -8.65 3.46 -19.41
CA VAL A 49 -9.99 3.99 -19.16
C VAL A 49 -9.91 5.47 -18.86
N SER A 50 -10.87 6.27 -19.36
CA SER A 50 -10.90 7.70 -19.06
C SER A 50 -11.02 7.94 -17.54
N SER A 51 -10.21 8.88 -17.05
CA SER A 51 -10.19 9.31 -15.64
C SER A 51 -11.52 9.90 -15.15
N SER A 52 -12.45 10.22 -16.07
CA SER A 52 -13.78 10.73 -15.78
C SER A 52 -14.85 9.66 -15.56
N SER A 53 -14.54 8.38 -15.84
CA SER A 53 -15.50 7.27 -15.69
C SER A 53 -15.82 6.96 -14.22
N ASP A 54 -17.03 6.49 -13.95
CA ASP A 54 -17.46 6.09 -12.61
C ASP A 54 -16.66 4.89 -12.07
N THR A 55 -16.26 3.99 -12.96
CA THR A 55 -15.40 2.85 -12.64
C THR A 55 -14.02 3.30 -12.19
N PHE A 56 -13.39 4.25 -12.88
CA PHE A 56 -12.11 4.82 -12.44
C PHE A 56 -12.22 5.47 -11.05
N ARG A 57 -13.27 6.27 -10.81
CA ARG A 57 -13.52 6.87 -9.50
C ARG A 57 -13.81 5.86 -8.39
N ALA A 58 -14.42 4.72 -8.72
CA ALA A 58 -14.65 3.64 -7.76
C ALA A 58 -13.33 2.93 -7.41
N THR A 59 -12.49 2.64 -8.41
CA THR A 59 -11.17 2.05 -8.19
C THR A 59 -10.25 2.96 -7.39
N GLU A 60 -10.18 4.25 -7.71
CA GLU A 60 -9.37 5.21 -6.93
C GLU A 60 -9.83 5.34 -5.47
N ARG A 61 -11.14 5.29 -5.22
CA ARG A 61 -11.67 5.24 -3.85
C ARG A 61 -11.24 3.96 -3.14
N PHE A 62 -11.35 2.81 -3.81
CA PHE A 62 -10.88 1.54 -3.26
C PHE A 62 -9.38 1.58 -2.92
N LYS A 63 -8.54 2.08 -3.83
CA LYS A 63 -7.09 2.24 -3.61
C LYS A 63 -6.78 3.16 -2.42
N LYS A 64 -7.52 4.27 -2.30
CA LYS A 64 -7.37 5.20 -1.18
C LYS A 64 -7.72 4.56 0.17
N ASP A 65 -8.76 3.74 0.19
CA ASP A 65 -9.25 3.14 1.43
C ASP A 65 -8.43 1.91 1.84
N PHE A 66 -8.07 1.06 0.88
CA PHE A 66 -7.49 -0.27 1.13
C PHE A 66 -6.02 -0.41 0.69
N GLY A 67 -5.47 0.54 -0.04
CA GLY A 67 -4.15 0.44 -0.69
C GLY A 67 -4.27 -0.01 -2.15
N ASP A 68 -3.26 0.32 -2.95
CA ASP A 68 -3.24 -0.01 -4.38
C ASP A 68 -2.67 -1.41 -4.63
N GLU A 69 -1.36 -1.56 -4.49
CA GLU A 69 -0.66 -2.84 -4.67
C GLU A 69 -0.38 -3.53 -3.34
N ALA A 70 -0.60 -4.85 -3.32
CA ALA A 70 -0.34 -5.68 -2.14
C ALA A 70 1.07 -6.26 -2.17
N VAL A 71 1.82 -6.04 -1.08
CA VAL A 71 3.09 -6.73 -0.82
C VAL A 71 2.81 -7.96 0.04
N VAL A 72 3.10 -9.15 -0.49
CA VAL A 72 2.89 -10.42 0.22
C VAL A 72 4.19 -10.84 0.92
N ILE A 73 4.12 -11.03 2.24
CA ILE A 73 5.25 -11.46 3.06
C ILE A 73 4.97 -12.88 3.57
N LEU A 74 5.79 -13.84 3.15
CA LEU A 74 5.70 -15.22 3.60
C LEU A 74 6.58 -15.45 4.82
N VAL A 75 5.96 -15.73 5.97
CA VAL A 75 6.66 -16.11 7.20
C VAL A 75 6.70 -17.63 7.32
N LYS A 76 7.90 -18.21 7.39
CA LYS A 76 8.11 -19.66 7.50
C LYS A 76 8.43 -20.06 8.94
N GLY A 77 7.70 -21.04 9.47
CA GLY A 77 7.89 -21.54 10.83
C GLY A 77 7.04 -22.77 11.13
N ASN A 78 7.17 -23.32 12.34
CA ASN A 78 6.29 -24.39 12.83
C ASN A 78 4.98 -23.77 13.34
N LEU A 79 3.87 -24.04 12.65
CA LEU A 79 2.58 -23.40 12.92
C LEU A 79 2.11 -23.54 14.37
N GLN A 80 2.23 -24.73 14.97
CA GLN A 80 1.78 -24.97 16.35
C GLN A 80 2.58 -24.12 17.35
N LYS A 81 3.89 -24.03 17.17
CA LYS A 81 4.72 -23.15 18.01
C LYS A 81 4.38 -21.69 17.76
N THR A 82 4.17 -21.30 16.51
CA THR A 82 3.88 -19.91 16.16
C THR A 82 2.56 -19.40 16.71
N VAL A 83 1.53 -20.24 16.82
CA VAL A 83 0.21 -19.83 17.34
C VAL A 83 0.14 -19.81 18.86
N LEU A 84 0.92 -20.64 19.56
CA LEU A 84 0.79 -20.83 21.01
C LEU A 84 1.85 -20.10 21.86
N THR A 85 2.84 -19.43 21.27
CA THR A 85 4.05 -19.03 22.02
C THR A 85 4.49 -17.58 21.78
N GLU A 86 5.67 -17.24 22.30
CA GLU A 86 6.38 -15.97 22.07
C GLU A 86 6.48 -15.60 20.58
N ASP A 87 6.48 -16.59 19.69
CA ASP A 87 6.51 -16.40 18.25
C ASP A 87 5.26 -15.69 17.71
N LEU A 88 4.08 -15.90 18.33
CA LEU A 88 2.88 -15.12 18.01
C LEU A 88 3.11 -13.64 18.33
N GLY A 89 3.68 -13.37 19.51
CA GLY A 89 4.04 -12.01 19.92
C GLY A 89 5.08 -11.37 19.02
N ARG A 90 6.04 -12.14 18.51
CA ARG A 90 7.02 -11.68 17.50
C ARG A 90 6.34 -11.34 16.19
N LEU A 91 5.42 -12.17 15.71
CA LEU A 91 4.64 -11.88 14.50
C LEU A 91 3.79 -10.62 14.64
N ILE A 92 3.06 -10.47 15.76
CA ILE A 92 2.24 -9.28 16.02
C ILE A 92 3.11 -8.02 16.01
N ARG A 93 4.31 -8.06 16.61
CA ARG A 93 5.25 -6.93 16.59
C ARG A 93 5.75 -6.63 15.17
N LEU A 94 6.01 -7.66 14.37
CA LEU A 94 6.42 -7.51 12.97
C LEU A 94 5.29 -6.87 12.16
N GLU A 95 4.07 -7.35 12.29
CA GLU A 95 2.88 -6.81 11.62
C GLU A 95 2.65 -5.34 12.02
N GLY A 96 2.76 -5.03 13.31
CA GLY A 96 2.69 -3.65 13.82
C GLY A 96 3.79 -2.75 13.22
N CYS A 97 5.03 -3.24 13.16
CA CYS A 97 6.16 -2.55 12.53
C CYS A 97 5.93 -2.26 11.04
N LEU A 98 5.45 -3.25 10.28
CA LEU A 98 5.14 -3.14 8.86
C LEU A 98 3.99 -2.16 8.58
N SER A 99 3.01 -2.08 9.49
CA SER A 99 1.91 -1.13 9.37
C SER A 99 2.33 0.33 9.57
N GLY A 100 3.49 0.56 10.18
CA GLY A 100 3.94 1.90 10.57
C GLY A 100 3.11 2.58 11.67
N ASN A 101 2.11 1.90 12.24
CA ASN A 101 1.17 2.47 13.23
C ASN A 101 1.55 2.19 14.69
N VAL A 102 2.84 2.02 14.98
CA VAL A 102 3.30 1.77 16.35
C VAL A 102 3.32 3.07 17.17
N PRO A 103 2.80 3.09 18.41
CA PRO A 103 2.89 4.24 19.31
C PRO A 103 4.33 4.71 19.54
N LYS A 104 4.53 6.01 19.80
CA LYS A 104 5.86 6.63 19.93
C LYS A 104 6.70 5.99 21.05
N GLU A 105 6.04 5.57 22.12
CA GLU A 105 6.64 4.89 23.27
C GLU A 105 7.15 3.50 22.87
N GLY A 106 6.38 2.79 22.02
CA GLY A 106 6.74 1.48 21.49
C GLY A 106 7.87 1.54 20.46
N LEU A 107 7.92 2.60 19.63
CA LEU A 107 8.93 2.79 18.59
C LEU A 107 10.36 2.89 19.12
N ARG A 108 10.55 3.36 20.36
CA ARG A 108 11.88 3.44 20.99
C ARG A 108 12.49 2.07 21.27
N ARG A 109 11.64 1.05 21.44
CA ARG A 109 12.05 -0.33 21.76
C ARG A 109 12.17 -1.23 20.52
N LEU A 110 11.89 -0.68 19.33
CA LEU A 110 11.93 -1.42 18.07
C LEU A 110 13.22 -1.16 17.29
N PRO A 111 13.59 -2.07 16.36
CA PRO A 111 14.70 -1.87 15.44
C PRO A 111 14.57 -0.58 14.61
N ALA A 112 15.70 -0.09 14.11
CA ALA A 112 15.75 1.15 13.33
C ALA A 112 14.83 1.13 12.10
N GLY A 113 14.73 -0.01 11.40
CA GLY A 113 13.84 -0.18 10.25
C GLY A 113 12.36 0.09 10.58
N CYS A 114 11.88 -0.27 11.77
CA CYS A 114 10.50 0.03 12.18
C CYS A 114 10.24 1.53 12.36
N ARG A 115 11.26 2.30 12.78
CA ARG A 115 11.14 3.76 12.87
C ARG A 115 11.08 4.40 11.48
N GLU A 116 11.79 3.84 10.52
CA GLU A 116 11.75 4.29 9.14
C GLU A 116 10.38 4.01 8.50
N LEU A 117 9.87 2.79 8.66
CA LEU A 117 8.53 2.42 8.21
C LEU A 117 7.43 3.27 8.86
N ALA A 118 7.55 3.58 10.16
CA ALA A 118 6.62 4.47 10.84
C ALA A 118 6.64 5.92 10.32
N ARG A 119 7.78 6.38 9.78
CA ARG A 119 7.88 7.69 9.12
C ARG A 119 7.30 7.66 7.71
N LEU A 120 7.58 6.60 6.96
CA LEU A 120 7.14 6.45 5.56
C LEU A 120 5.65 6.10 5.44
N LYS A 121 5.09 5.40 6.44
CA LYS A 121 3.73 4.84 6.42
C LYS A 121 3.41 4.13 5.09
N PRO A 122 4.20 3.12 4.69
CA PRO A 122 4.14 2.56 3.34
C PRO A 122 2.89 1.71 3.11
N ALA A 123 2.31 1.14 4.16
CA ALA A 123 1.14 0.28 4.05
C ALA A 123 -0.11 0.98 4.59
N ARG A 124 -1.21 0.90 3.84
CA ARG A 124 -2.53 1.38 4.29
C ARG A 124 -3.10 0.45 5.36
N VAL A 125 -3.01 -0.86 5.14
CA VAL A 125 -3.42 -1.92 6.06
C VAL A 125 -2.43 -3.07 6.00
N VAL A 126 -2.23 -3.76 7.13
CA VAL A 126 -1.47 -5.01 7.18
C VAL A 126 -2.41 -6.11 7.69
N PHE A 127 -2.59 -7.14 6.88
CA PHE A 127 -3.35 -8.32 7.25
C PHE A 127 -2.39 -9.47 7.51
N GLY A 128 -2.31 -9.89 8.77
CA GLY A 128 -1.44 -10.99 9.17
C GLY A 128 -2.09 -11.89 10.21
N PRO A 129 -1.61 -13.14 10.33
CA PRO A 129 -2.18 -14.14 11.22
C PRO A 129 -2.12 -13.71 12.70
N GLY A 130 -1.09 -12.93 13.08
CA GLY A 130 -0.97 -12.39 14.44
C GLY A 130 -2.12 -11.46 14.80
N THR A 131 -2.44 -10.53 13.92
CA THR A 131 -3.53 -9.55 14.08
C THR A 131 -4.88 -10.25 14.21
N PHE A 132 -5.15 -11.25 13.38
CA PHE A 132 -6.39 -12.04 13.46
C PHE A 132 -6.51 -12.78 14.79
N ILE A 133 -5.49 -13.56 15.16
CA ILE A 133 -5.51 -14.36 16.40
C ILE A 133 -5.62 -13.46 17.63
N ASN A 134 -4.86 -12.36 17.67
CA ASN A 134 -4.87 -11.42 18.78
C ASN A 134 -6.24 -10.74 18.95
N THR A 135 -6.85 -10.31 17.85
CA THR A 135 -8.17 -9.68 17.88
C THR A 135 -9.24 -10.66 18.33
N ALA A 136 -9.21 -11.90 17.82
CA ALA A 136 -10.15 -12.94 18.22
C ALA A 136 -10.02 -13.26 19.72
N ALA A 137 -8.80 -13.45 20.23
CA ALA A 137 -8.56 -13.71 21.65
C ALA A 137 -9.05 -12.56 22.56
N GLY A 138 -8.81 -11.31 22.14
CA GLY A 138 -9.31 -10.13 22.84
C GLY A 138 -10.83 -10.09 22.91
N GLN A 139 -11.51 -10.25 21.78
CA GLN A 139 -12.99 -10.23 21.72
C GLN A 139 -13.63 -11.34 22.55
N ILE A 140 -13.06 -12.54 22.54
CA ILE A 140 -13.54 -13.66 23.37
C ILE A 140 -13.43 -13.30 24.85
N THR A 141 -12.30 -12.74 25.27
CA THR A 141 -12.06 -12.34 26.65
C THR A 141 -13.03 -11.24 27.08
N ASP A 142 -13.23 -10.22 26.24
CA ASP A 142 -14.13 -9.10 26.51
C ASP A 142 -15.60 -9.56 26.62
N GLU A 143 -16.04 -10.46 25.74
CA GLU A 143 -17.38 -11.05 25.80
C GLU A 143 -17.56 -11.94 27.04
N PHE A 144 -16.55 -12.75 27.37
CA PHE A 144 -16.57 -13.57 28.57
C PHE A 144 -16.69 -12.74 29.86
N LEU A 145 -15.89 -11.67 29.97
CA LEU A 145 -15.94 -10.76 31.12
C LEU A 145 -17.29 -10.03 31.21
N ARG A 146 -17.85 -9.58 30.07
CA ARG A 146 -19.18 -8.96 30.02
C ARG A 146 -20.26 -9.91 30.53
N ARG A 147 -20.25 -11.17 30.08
CA ARG A 147 -21.21 -12.19 30.53
C ARG A 147 -21.06 -12.49 32.01
N ARG A 148 -19.82 -12.68 32.50
CA ARG A 148 -19.55 -12.92 33.92
C ARG A 148 -20.12 -11.80 34.79
N ASN A 149 -19.88 -10.55 34.43
CA ASN A 149 -20.35 -9.38 35.18
C ASN A 149 -21.87 -9.28 35.17
N ALA A 150 -22.53 -9.59 34.04
CA ALA A 150 -23.98 -9.62 33.95
C ALA A 150 -24.58 -10.70 34.86
N THR A 151 -24.03 -11.92 34.85
CA THR A 151 -24.47 -13.02 35.72
C THR A 151 -24.22 -12.71 37.20
N ALA A 152 -23.07 -12.11 37.54
CA ALA A 152 -22.79 -11.67 38.92
C ALA A 152 -23.78 -10.60 39.40
N GLY A 153 -24.13 -9.65 38.53
CA GLY A 153 -25.15 -8.64 38.82
C GLY A 153 -26.55 -9.23 39.00
N GLN A 154 -26.92 -10.23 38.19
CA GLN A 154 -28.18 -10.97 38.36
C GLN A 154 -28.21 -11.75 39.66
N ALA A 155 -27.13 -12.47 39.99
CA ALA A 155 -27.01 -13.21 41.25
C ALA A 155 -27.09 -12.29 42.47
N ALA A 156 -26.43 -11.12 42.42
CA ALA A 156 -26.50 -10.12 43.49
C ALA A 156 -27.92 -9.57 43.69
N ARG A 157 -28.65 -9.32 42.59
CA ARG A 157 -30.06 -8.88 42.65
C ARG A 157 -30.97 -9.96 43.22
N ALA A 158 -30.81 -11.21 42.78
CA ALA A 158 -31.58 -12.35 43.29
C ALA A 158 -31.32 -12.59 44.80
N ALA A 159 -30.05 -12.46 45.24
CA ALA A 159 -29.69 -12.55 46.65
C ALA A 159 -30.28 -11.39 47.48
N ALA A 160 -30.34 -10.18 46.92
CA ALA A 160 -30.95 -9.03 47.59
C ALA A 160 -32.48 -9.16 47.71
N SER A 161 -33.15 -9.69 46.69
CA SER A 161 -34.60 -9.97 46.76
C SER A 161 -34.95 -11.10 47.71
N ALA A 162 -34.07 -12.10 47.88
CA ALA A 162 -34.28 -13.19 48.84
C ALA A 162 -34.03 -12.79 50.30
N ARG A 163 -33.45 -11.61 50.55
CA ARG A 163 -33.21 -11.05 51.90
C ARG A 163 -34.31 -10.09 52.36
N ARG A 164 -35.27 -9.74 51.49
CA ARG A 164 -36.46 -8.97 51.85
C ARG A 164 -37.62 -9.92 52.09
#